data_AF-A0A2A7A0G8-F1
#
_entry.id   AF-A0A2A7A0G8-F1
#
_cell.length_a   1.000
_cell.length_b   1.000
_cell.length_c   1.000
_cell.angle_alpha   90.00
_cell.angle_beta   90.00
_cell.angle_gamma   90.00
#
_symmetry.space_group_name_H-M   'P 1'
#
loop_
_entity.id
_entity.type
_entity.pdbx_description
1 polymer ?
#
loop_
_entity_poly.entity_id
_entity_poly.type
_entity_poly.pdbx_seq_one_letter_code
_entity_poly.pdbx_strand_id
1 'polypeptide(L)'
;MDNKVWLTDEQIEAIVSILTKQCDRIEDRNQNSNVEYPDLYDELYYTGRRHSDTGAVYAGFTETTEIPGMKVYRIKYGHGLWQPELHSDTAVIQLYNSGAGKILESSEIRNKCKQYNYVGSQKKYGAIQFWTSPKGHLTKAELVEFDEKGSEVNRTSLYKYNAEAIPFVA
;
A
#
# COMPACT_ATOMS: atom_id res chain seq x y z
N MET A 1 7.22 -24.02 13.40
CA MET A 1 7.58 -22.71 12.85
C MET A 1 6.37 -21.85 13.08
N ASP A 2 6.44 -20.94 14.06
CA ASP A 2 5.33 -20.06 14.36
C ASP A 2 5.04 -19.21 13.13
N ASN A 3 3.80 -19.26 12.63
CA ASN A 3 3.27 -18.32 11.66
C ASN A 3 3.27 -16.94 12.31
N LYS A 4 4.41 -16.28 12.31
CA LYS A 4 4.52 -14.91 12.77
C LYS A 4 3.81 -14.07 11.72
N VAL A 5 2.60 -13.62 12.01
CA VAL A 5 1.86 -12.71 11.14
C VAL A 5 2.73 -11.47 10.97
N TRP A 6 3.04 -11.08 9.72
CA TRP A 6 3.97 -9.98 9.45
C TRP A 6 3.39 -8.62 9.88
N LEU A 7 2.06 -8.54 9.91
CA LEU A 7 1.27 -7.40 10.37
C LEU A 7 0.26 -7.88 11.41
N THR A 8 0.00 -7.08 12.44
CA THR A 8 -1.11 -7.34 13.38
C THR A 8 -2.45 -6.93 12.77
N ASP A 9 -3.56 -7.42 13.33
CA ASP A 9 -4.90 -7.03 12.87
C ASP A 9 -5.12 -5.51 12.96
N GLU A 10 -4.64 -4.86 14.04
CA GLU A 10 -4.70 -3.40 14.20
C GLU A 10 -3.90 -2.66 13.12
N GLN A 11 -2.74 -3.20 12.71
CA GLN A 11 -1.94 -2.62 11.62
C GLN A 11 -2.66 -2.78 10.28
N ILE A 12 -3.25 -3.95 10.02
CA ILE A 12 -4.02 -4.23 8.82
C ILE A 12 -5.21 -3.28 8.74
N GLU A 13 -5.98 -3.14 9.82
CA GLU A 13 -7.12 -2.25 9.90
C GLU A 13 -6.73 -0.80 9.63
N ALA A 14 -5.67 -0.29 10.27
CA ALA A 14 -5.19 1.07 10.06
C ALA A 14 -4.76 1.31 8.61
N ILE A 15 -3.96 0.40 8.02
CA ILE A 15 -3.50 0.51 6.63
C ILE A 15 -4.68 0.50 5.66
N VAL A 16 -5.61 -0.45 5.83
CA VAL A 16 -6.80 -0.56 4.98
C VAL A 16 -7.70 0.66 5.13
N SER A 17 -7.89 1.18 6.34
CA SER A 17 -8.67 2.40 6.58
C SER A 17 -8.07 3.61 5.84
N ILE A 18 -6.75 3.77 5.86
CA ILE A 18 -6.07 4.83 5.11
C ILE A 18 -6.25 4.65 3.59
N LEU A 19 -6.04 3.43 3.08
CA LEU A 19 -6.24 3.12 1.67
C LEU A 19 -7.67 3.45 1.22
N THR A 20 -8.67 2.96 1.96
CA THR A 20 -10.09 3.20 1.68
C THR A 20 -10.41 4.68 1.70
N LYS A 21 -10.00 5.41 2.75
CA LYS A 21 -10.23 6.86 2.86
C LYS A 21 -9.67 7.64 1.68
N GLN A 22 -8.46 7.30 1.22
CA GLN A 22 -7.87 7.97 0.06
C GLN A 22 -8.62 7.61 -1.23
N CYS A 23 -8.98 6.34 -1.42
CA CYS A 23 -9.74 5.88 -2.57
C CYS A 23 -11.15 6.50 -2.65
N ASP A 24 -11.85 6.64 -1.52
CA ASP A 24 -13.17 7.27 -1.45
C ASP A 24 -13.10 8.75 -1.85
N ARG A 25 -12.06 9.47 -1.41
CA ARG A 25 -11.83 10.87 -1.81
C ARG A 25 -11.50 11.01 -3.29
N ILE A 26 -10.73 10.07 -3.84
CA ILE A 26 -10.45 10.01 -5.28
C ILE A 26 -11.75 9.75 -6.06
N GLU A 27 -12.58 8.81 -5.60
CA GLU A 27 -13.87 8.52 -6.22
C GLU A 27 -14.80 9.73 -6.18
N ASP A 28 -14.93 10.39 -5.04
CA ASP A 28 -15.77 11.59 -4.90
C ASP A 28 -15.27 12.72 -5.81
N ARG A 29 -13.96 12.99 -5.85
CA ARG A 29 -13.35 13.96 -6.80
C ARG A 29 -13.65 13.59 -8.26
N ASN A 30 -13.59 12.31 -8.62
CA ASN A 30 -13.85 11.85 -9.98
C ASN A 30 -15.33 11.94 -10.38
N GLN A 31 -16.23 11.91 -9.40
CA GLN A 31 -17.68 12.04 -9.62
C GLN A 31 -18.16 13.50 -9.53
N ASN A 32 -17.52 14.31 -8.69
CA ASN A 32 -17.93 15.68 -8.37
C ASN A 32 -16.79 16.68 -8.65
N SER A 33 -16.83 17.31 -9.83
CA SER A 33 -15.80 18.27 -10.29
C SER A 33 -15.64 19.54 -9.42
N ASN A 34 -16.52 19.76 -8.45
CA ASN A 34 -16.54 20.95 -7.59
C ASN A 34 -16.01 20.68 -6.18
N VAL A 35 -15.61 19.44 -5.85
CA VAL A 35 -15.05 19.11 -4.55
C VAL A 35 -13.53 19.15 -4.63
N GLU A 36 -12.93 20.11 -3.93
CA GLU A 36 -11.48 20.21 -3.81
C GLU A 36 -10.99 19.47 -2.56
N TYR A 37 -9.97 18.64 -2.76
CA TYR A 37 -9.27 17.93 -1.71
C TYR A 37 -7.80 18.39 -1.68
N PRO A 38 -7.48 19.52 -1.03
CA PRO A 38 -6.16 20.11 -1.07
C PRO A 38 -5.08 19.20 -0.45
N ASP A 39 -5.45 18.40 0.54
CA ASP A 39 -4.59 17.41 1.21
C ASP A 39 -4.61 16.03 0.54
N LEU A 40 -5.27 15.88 -0.61
CA LEU A 40 -5.11 14.69 -1.47
C LEU A 40 -3.72 14.69 -2.13
N TYR A 41 -3.04 15.85 -2.09
CA TYR A 41 -1.80 16.08 -2.79
C TYR A 41 -0.60 16.20 -1.83
N ASP A 42 0.38 15.30 -1.96
CA ASP A 42 1.71 15.42 -1.32
C ASP A 42 2.80 15.64 -2.38
N GLU A 43 3.51 16.76 -2.29
CA GLU A 43 4.47 17.20 -3.33
C GLU A 43 5.51 16.12 -3.71
N LEU A 44 5.97 15.33 -2.73
CA LEU A 44 6.96 14.29 -3.00
C LEU A 44 6.35 13.15 -3.81
N TYR A 45 5.17 12.64 -3.42
CA TYR A 45 4.55 11.53 -4.13
C TYR A 45 4.13 11.84 -5.56
N TYR A 46 3.86 13.11 -5.85
CA TYR A 46 3.54 13.58 -7.20
C TYR A 46 4.74 13.87 -8.09
N THR A 47 5.95 13.99 -7.52
CA THR A 47 7.17 14.14 -8.31
C THR A 47 7.34 12.94 -9.24
N GLY A 48 7.19 13.18 -10.55
CA GLY A 48 7.21 12.15 -11.61
C GLY A 48 5.90 11.39 -11.82
N ARG A 49 4.80 11.73 -11.12
CA ARG A 49 3.49 11.05 -11.19
C ARG A 49 2.32 11.91 -11.69
N ARG A 50 2.54 13.17 -12.08
CA ARG A 50 1.57 14.07 -12.76
C ARG A 50 0.14 14.01 -12.20
N HIS A 51 -0.06 14.19 -10.90
CA HIS A 51 -1.39 14.15 -10.27
C HIS A 51 -2.18 12.82 -10.41
N SER A 52 -1.49 11.67 -10.60
CA SER A 52 -2.15 10.35 -10.68
C SER A 52 -2.79 9.88 -9.36
N ASP A 53 -3.81 9.03 -9.47
CA ASP A 53 -4.52 8.42 -8.33
C ASP A 53 -3.61 7.58 -7.44
N THR A 54 -2.56 6.96 -7.99
CA THR A 54 -1.53 6.29 -7.18
C THR A 54 -0.79 7.26 -6.27
N GLY A 55 -0.48 8.47 -6.77
CA GLY A 55 0.11 9.53 -5.94
C GLY A 55 -0.84 9.99 -4.83
N ALA A 56 -2.14 10.07 -5.13
CA ALA A 56 -3.17 10.44 -4.16
C ALA A 56 -3.30 9.41 -3.04
N VAL A 57 -3.32 8.12 -3.39
CA VAL A 57 -3.32 7.05 -2.38
C VAL A 57 -2.07 7.12 -1.50
N TYR A 58 -0.89 7.35 -2.10
CA TYR A 58 0.35 7.48 -1.34
C TYR A 58 0.38 8.69 -0.42
N ALA A 59 -0.29 9.79 -0.76
CA ALA A 59 -0.41 10.96 0.11
C ALA A 59 -1.11 10.65 1.45
N GLY A 60 -1.85 9.54 1.56
CA GLY A 60 -2.35 9.06 2.86
C GLY A 60 -1.26 8.53 3.81
N PHE A 61 -0.07 8.25 3.30
CA PHE A 61 1.05 7.64 4.02
C PHE A 61 2.23 8.60 4.08
N THR A 62 2.17 9.63 4.92
CA THR A 62 3.28 10.53 5.19
C THR A 62 3.99 10.14 6.48
N GLU A 63 5.15 10.76 6.76
CA GLU A 63 5.91 10.53 8.01
C GLU A 63 5.12 10.85 9.29
N THR A 64 4.04 11.63 9.18
CA THR A 64 3.14 11.95 10.30
C THR A 64 1.93 11.02 10.38
N THR A 65 1.75 10.11 9.41
CA THR A 65 0.66 9.13 9.44
C THR A 65 0.88 8.13 10.56
N GLU A 66 -0.11 8.00 11.44
CA GLU A 66 -0.07 7.08 12.58
C GLU A 66 -0.60 5.70 12.17
N ILE A 67 0.25 4.67 12.34
CA ILE A 67 -0.11 3.26 12.19
C ILE A 67 0.47 2.54 13.42
N PRO A 68 -0.31 1.72 14.16
CA PRO A 68 0.14 1.10 15.41
C PRO A 68 1.48 0.36 15.28
N GLY A 69 2.48 0.81 16.05
CA GLY A 69 3.82 0.20 16.05
C GLY A 69 4.56 0.29 14.72
N MET A 70 4.15 1.17 13.80
CA MET A 70 4.83 1.40 12.52
C MET A 70 5.22 2.86 12.33
N LYS A 71 6.32 3.07 11.62
CA LYS A 71 6.74 4.37 11.08
C LYS A 71 6.61 4.35 9.57
N VAL A 72 6.16 5.45 9.00
CA VAL A 72 6.09 5.63 7.56
C VAL A 72 7.32 6.37 7.08
N TYR A 73 7.99 5.80 6.09
CA TYR A 73 9.11 6.42 5.39
C TYR A 73 8.73 6.69 3.95
N ARG A 74 9.10 7.85 3.45
CA ARG A 74 9.00 8.19 2.03
C ARG A 74 10.35 7.84 1.41
N ILE A 75 10.38 6.86 0.52
CA ILE A 75 11.61 6.39 -0.11
C ILE A 75 11.57 6.65 -1.61
N LYS A 76 12.71 6.96 -2.22
CA LYS A 76 12.82 7.03 -3.69
C LYS A 76 13.02 5.64 -4.28
N TYR A 77 12.37 5.40 -5.40
CA TYR A 77 12.44 4.15 -6.14
C TYR A 77 12.66 4.39 -7.64
N GLY A 78 13.35 3.46 -8.31
CA GLY A 78 13.59 3.49 -9.76
C GLY A 78 14.10 4.84 -10.25
N HIS A 79 13.40 5.44 -11.22
CA HIS A 79 13.70 6.76 -11.80
C HIS A 79 13.41 7.97 -10.88
N GLY A 80 13.55 7.82 -9.55
CA GLY A 80 13.35 8.89 -8.58
C GLY A 80 11.90 9.12 -8.15
N LEU A 81 11.03 8.12 -8.32
CA LEU A 81 9.64 8.19 -7.88
C LEU A 81 9.54 7.88 -6.38
N TRP A 82 8.86 8.73 -5.62
CA TRP A 82 8.68 8.51 -4.18
C TRP A 82 7.60 7.46 -3.89
N GLN A 83 7.80 6.59 -2.90
CA GLN A 83 6.81 5.60 -2.45
C GLN A 83 6.83 5.48 -0.93
N PRO A 84 5.67 5.22 -0.30
CA PRO A 84 5.63 4.92 1.12
C PRO A 84 6.20 3.52 1.41
N GLU A 85 6.94 3.43 2.50
CA GLU A 85 7.42 2.21 3.10
C GLU A 85 7.12 2.22 4.59
N LEU A 86 6.39 1.22 5.06
CA LEU A 86 5.92 1.09 6.43
C LEU A 86 6.89 0.19 7.20
N HIS A 87 7.41 0.65 8.32
CA HIS A 87 8.40 -0.08 9.12
C HIS A 87 7.86 -0.33 10.52
N SER A 88 7.77 -1.59 10.91
CA SER A 88 7.70 -2.00 12.32
C SER A 88 9.05 -2.56 12.79
N ASP A 89 9.11 -3.09 14.00
CA ASP A 89 10.29 -3.84 14.48
C ASP A 89 10.48 -5.15 13.71
N THR A 90 9.40 -5.73 13.19
CA THR A 90 9.39 -7.06 12.57
C THR A 90 9.16 -7.06 11.06
N ALA A 91 8.74 -5.93 10.48
CA ALA A 91 8.40 -5.86 9.06
C ALA A 91 8.82 -4.55 8.39
N VAL A 92 9.10 -4.65 7.10
CA VAL A 92 9.22 -3.55 6.14
C VAL A 92 8.23 -3.84 5.02
N ILE A 93 7.20 -3.00 4.88
CA ILE A 93 6.11 -3.20 3.93
C ILE A 93 6.08 -2.04 2.94
N GLN A 94 6.27 -2.33 1.66
CA GLN A 94 6.16 -1.33 0.60
C GLN A 94 4.78 -1.37 -0.05
N LEU A 95 4.23 -0.22 -0.43
CA LEU A 95 2.92 -0.14 -1.09
C LEU A 95 3.05 -0.05 -2.62
N TYR A 96 2.23 -0.81 -3.33
CA TYR A 96 2.19 -0.83 -4.79
C TYR A 96 0.76 -0.85 -5.33
N ASN A 97 0.46 0.07 -6.26
CA ASN A 97 -0.75 -0.04 -7.08
C ASN A 97 -0.58 -1.19 -8.10
N SER A 98 -1.61 -2.01 -8.25
CA SER A 98 -1.60 -3.17 -9.14
C SER A 98 -1.54 -2.84 -10.63
N GLY A 99 -2.05 -1.68 -11.04
CA GLY A 99 -1.94 -1.16 -12.40
C GLY A 99 -0.50 -0.94 -12.84
N ALA A 100 0.44 -0.99 -11.90
CA ALA A 100 1.86 -0.87 -12.17
C ALA A 100 2.53 -2.18 -12.67
N GLY A 101 1.78 -3.28 -12.85
CA GLY A 101 2.26 -4.49 -13.56
C GLY A 101 3.30 -5.32 -12.80
N LYS A 102 4.33 -5.82 -13.51
CA LYS A 102 5.42 -6.70 -13.00
C LYS A 102 6.36 -6.05 -11.96
N ILE A 103 5.96 -4.96 -11.30
CA ILE A 103 6.84 -4.27 -10.34
C ILE A 103 7.28 -5.18 -9.20
N LEU A 104 6.49 -6.21 -8.88
CA LEU A 104 6.84 -7.24 -7.90
C LEU A 104 8.07 -8.07 -8.30
N GLU A 105 8.49 -8.06 -9.57
CA GLU A 105 9.68 -8.75 -10.09
C GLU A 105 10.90 -7.81 -10.28
N SER A 106 10.86 -6.59 -9.71
CA SER A 106 11.92 -5.59 -9.88
C SER A 106 13.20 -5.92 -9.09
N SER A 107 14.33 -5.35 -9.53
CA SER A 107 15.63 -5.57 -8.90
C SER A 107 15.71 -5.07 -7.47
N GLU A 108 14.97 -4.01 -7.18
CA GLU A 108 14.92 -3.35 -5.89
C GLU A 108 14.15 -4.19 -4.87
N ILE A 109 13.06 -4.86 -5.26
CA ILE A 109 12.41 -5.88 -4.42
C ILE A 109 13.39 -7.01 -4.14
N ARG A 110 14.07 -7.54 -5.16
CA ARG A 110 15.08 -8.59 -4.95
C ARG A 110 16.19 -8.15 -3.98
N ASN A 111 16.62 -6.89 -4.05
CA ASN A 111 17.65 -6.35 -3.15
C ASN A 111 17.13 -6.24 -1.71
N LYS A 112 15.91 -5.77 -1.49
CA LYS A 112 15.30 -5.73 -0.15
C LYS A 112 15.02 -7.12 0.40
N CYS A 113 14.58 -8.05 -0.43
CA CYS A 113 14.40 -9.45 -0.06
C CYS A 113 15.72 -10.08 0.40
N LYS A 114 16.84 -9.83 -0.29
CA LYS A 114 18.16 -10.28 0.18
C LYS A 114 18.55 -9.65 1.52
N GLN A 115 18.21 -8.38 1.72
CA GLN A 115 18.52 -7.65 2.95
C GLN A 115 17.72 -8.13 4.17
N TYR A 116 16.43 -8.44 4.00
CA TYR A 116 15.52 -8.69 5.11
C TYR A 116 15.01 -10.14 5.19
N ASN A 117 14.90 -10.86 4.07
CA ASN A 117 14.25 -12.17 4.05
C ASN A 117 15.22 -13.35 4.21
N TYR A 118 16.51 -13.10 4.47
CA TYR A 118 17.50 -14.15 4.77
C TYR A 118 17.14 -14.98 6.01
N VAL A 119 17.70 -16.18 6.09
CA VAL A 119 17.48 -17.14 7.20
C VAL A 119 18.03 -16.56 8.51
N GLY A 120 17.18 -16.48 9.53
CA GLY A 120 17.54 -15.92 10.84
C GLY A 120 17.28 -14.42 10.99
N SER A 121 16.84 -13.73 9.93
CA SER A 121 16.40 -12.34 10.06
C SER A 121 15.18 -12.21 10.97
N GLN A 122 15.23 -11.23 11.89
CA GLN A 122 14.13 -10.86 12.77
C GLN A 122 13.11 -9.91 12.10
N LYS A 123 13.48 -9.31 10.97
CA LYS A 123 12.68 -8.33 10.24
C LYS A 123 12.46 -8.79 8.81
N LYS A 124 11.21 -8.86 8.34
CA LYS A 124 10.87 -9.35 7.00
C LYS A 124 10.40 -8.23 6.07
N TYR A 125 10.72 -8.34 4.79
CA TYR A 125 10.31 -7.43 3.74
C TYR A 125 9.19 -8.01 2.89
N GLY A 126 8.11 -7.25 2.73
CA GLY A 126 6.93 -7.60 1.94
C GLY A 126 6.36 -6.40 1.20
N ALA A 127 5.29 -6.66 0.47
CA ALA A 127 4.57 -5.64 -0.28
C ALA A 127 3.08 -5.71 -0.01
N ILE A 128 2.41 -4.57 0.13
CA ILE A 128 0.96 -4.50 -0.01
C ILE A 128 0.66 -4.05 -1.43
N GLN A 129 0.04 -4.93 -2.20
CA GLN A 129 -0.50 -4.60 -3.50
C GLN A 129 -1.96 -4.22 -3.35
N PHE A 130 -2.39 -3.12 -3.97
CA PHE A 130 -3.78 -2.67 -3.93
C PHE A 130 -4.33 -2.40 -5.33
N TRP A 131 -5.65 -2.57 -5.47
CA TRP A 131 -6.37 -2.39 -6.73
C TRP A 131 -7.46 -1.36 -6.54
N THR A 132 -7.52 -0.42 -7.46
CA THR A 132 -8.61 0.56 -7.54
C THR A 132 -9.47 0.28 -8.76
N SER A 133 -10.76 0.60 -8.68
CA SER A 133 -11.63 0.57 -9.85
C SER A 133 -11.31 1.73 -10.80
N PRO A 134 -11.86 1.72 -12.03
CA PRO A 134 -11.76 2.87 -12.94
C PRO A 134 -12.33 4.17 -12.35
N LYS A 135 -13.21 4.09 -11.35
CA LYS A 135 -13.79 5.27 -10.68
C LYS A 135 -12.93 5.77 -9.52
N GLY A 136 -11.99 4.97 -9.02
CA GLY A 136 -11.07 5.35 -7.95
C GLY A 136 -11.25 4.60 -6.63
N HIS A 137 -12.36 3.87 -6.42
CA HIS A 137 -12.59 3.14 -5.17
C HIS A 137 -11.66 1.94 -5.00
N LEU A 138 -11.32 1.61 -3.75
CA LEU A 138 -10.53 0.45 -3.40
C LEU A 138 -11.35 -0.82 -3.64
N THR A 139 -10.81 -1.75 -4.43
CA THR A 139 -11.49 -3.03 -4.71
C THR A 139 -10.85 -4.20 -3.98
N LYS A 140 -9.54 -4.11 -3.73
CA LYS A 140 -8.74 -5.19 -3.16
C LYS A 140 -7.45 -4.65 -2.58
N ALA A 141 -6.97 -5.26 -1.50
CA ALA A 141 -5.61 -5.12 -1.01
C ALA A 141 -5.09 -6.47 -0.53
N GLU A 142 -3.84 -6.80 -0.87
CA GLU A 142 -3.20 -8.07 -0.51
C GLU A 142 -1.79 -7.83 -0.01
N LEU A 143 -1.41 -8.54 1.05
CA LEU A 143 -0.04 -8.67 1.49
C LEU A 143 0.63 -9.76 0.66
N VAL A 144 1.77 -9.43 0.06
CA VAL A 144 2.63 -10.32 -0.70
C VAL A 144 3.91 -10.54 0.10
N GLU A 145 4.17 -11.81 0.42
CA GLU A 145 5.36 -12.26 1.12
C GLU A 145 6.34 -12.84 0.11
N PHE A 146 7.62 -12.54 0.29
CA PHE A 146 8.69 -12.98 -0.60
C PHE A 146 9.72 -13.86 0.11
N ASP A 147 10.35 -14.77 -0.63
CA ASP A 147 11.59 -15.41 -0.19
C ASP A 147 12.79 -14.43 -0.27
N GLU A 148 13.97 -14.90 0.12
CA GLU A 148 15.24 -14.16 0.02
C GLU A 148 15.60 -13.78 -1.44
N LYS A 149 15.16 -14.57 -2.42
CA LYS A 149 15.42 -14.34 -3.85
C LYS A 149 14.46 -13.31 -4.46
N GLY A 150 13.44 -12.90 -3.73
CA GLY A 150 12.38 -12.01 -4.20
C GLY A 150 11.27 -12.71 -4.96
N SER A 151 11.17 -14.04 -4.86
CA SER A 151 10.05 -14.81 -5.39
C SER A 151 8.88 -14.74 -4.40
N GLU A 152 7.66 -14.57 -4.89
CA GLU A 152 6.45 -14.66 -4.07
C GLU A 152 6.32 -16.06 -3.47
N VAL A 153 6.10 -16.12 -2.15
CA VAL A 153 5.89 -17.38 -1.41
C VAL A 153 4.49 -17.49 -0.82
N ASN A 154 3.86 -16.35 -0.51
CA ASN A 154 2.51 -16.30 0.02
C ASN A 154 1.82 -14.99 -0.36
N ARG A 155 0.49 -15.04 -0.43
CA ARG A 155 -0.37 -13.90 -0.71
C ARG A 155 -1.62 -13.96 0.17
N THR A 156 -1.77 -12.95 1.01
CA THR A 156 -2.84 -12.88 2.01
C THR A 156 -3.77 -11.72 1.69
N SER A 157 -5.07 -12.00 1.60
CA SER A 157 -6.09 -10.97 1.39
C SER A 157 -6.24 -10.11 2.66
N LEU A 158 -5.99 -8.80 2.53
CA LEU A 158 -6.18 -7.83 3.61
C LEU A 158 -7.52 -7.13 3.50
N TYR A 159 -7.95 -6.86 2.26
CA TYR A 159 -9.22 -6.24 1.96
C TYR A 159 -9.75 -6.78 0.64
N LYS A 160 -11.05 -7.01 0.59
CA LYS A 160 -11.78 -7.31 -0.64
C LYS A 160 -13.11 -6.59 -0.56
N TYR A 161 -13.39 -5.75 -1.55
CA TYR A 161 -14.67 -5.09 -1.66
C TYR A 161 -15.77 -6.15 -1.85
N ASN A 162 -16.74 -6.17 -0.93
CA ASN A 162 -17.93 -6.99 -1.04
C ASN A 162 -19.08 -6.06 -1.44
N ALA A 163 -19.63 -6.28 -2.63
CA ALA A 163 -20.72 -5.46 -3.16
C ALA A 163 -22.06 -5.64 -2.41
N GLU A 164 -22.15 -6.59 -1.46
CA GLU A 164 -23.36 -6.86 -0.70
C GLU A 164 -23.37 -6.13 0.64
N ALA A 165 -23.94 -4.93 0.65
CA ALA A 165 -24.79 -4.40 1.72
C ALA A 165 -25.45 -3.09 1.27
N ILE A 166 -26.23 -3.14 0.19
CA ILE A 166 -27.34 -2.19 0.05
C ILE A 166 -28.53 -2.87 0.70
N PRO A 167 -28.94 -2.52 1.94
CA PRO A 167 -30.29 -2.84 2.35
C PRO A 167 -31.19 -2.05 1.40
N PHE A 168 -31.78 -2.73 0.43
CA PHE A 168 -32.99 -2.24 -0.22
C PHE A 168 -34.01 -2.07 0.90
N VAL A 169 -34.19 -0.84 1.35
CA VAL A 169 -35.39 -0.46 2.09
C VAL A 169 -36.50 -0.49 1.05
N ALA A 170 -37.25 -1.58 1.07
CA ALA A 170 -38.51 -1.72 0.35
C ALA A 170 -39.59 -0.81 0.95
#